data_AF-H6N851-F1
#
_entry.id   AF-H6N851-F1
#
_cell.length_a   1.000
_cell.length_b   1.000
_cell.length_c   1.000
_cell.angle_alpha   90.00
_cell.angle_beta   90.00
_cell.angle_gamma   90.00
#
_symmetry.space_group_name_H-M   'P 1'
#
loop_
_entity.id
_entity.type
_entity.pdbx_description
1 polymer ?
#
loop_
_entity_poly.entity_id
_entity_poly.type
_entity_poly.pdbx_seq_one_letter_code
_entity_poly.pdbx_strand_id
1 'polypeptide(L)'
;MSRGRILLGIGGAGVTTLAALFGTSQIKERNYQTKMRKFRETAKKVNGYLSKHGWGDTKLYDPEHVMWDKKFRYLESTGWTDPRFTYLPKEAKNSPDDFKNFCFETLELNAEDVVKGDGLNPSDIHPTKGYWDYCSENGTGFKQLMEGQ
;
A
#
# COMPACT_ATOMS: atom_id res chain seq x y z
N MET A 1 18.69 4.05 40.63
CA MET A 1 17.50 3.17 40.49
C MET A 1 16.63 3.72 39.38
N SER A 2 16.40 2.95 38.31
CA SER A 2 15.53 3.31 37.20
C SER A 2 14.08 2.94 37.55
N ARG A 3 13.14 3.87 37.30
CA ARG A 3 11.70 3.59 37.31
C ARG A 3 11.08 4.18 36.04
N GLY A 4 11.29 3.48 34.93
CA GLY A 4 10.52 3.69 33.71
C GLY A 4 9.06 3.29 33.95
N ARG A 5 8.14 4.26 33.83
CA ARG A 5 6.70 4.00 33.78
C ARG A 5 6.35 3.54 32.37
N ILE A 6 6.01 2.27 32.21
CA ILE A 6 5.36 1.76 30.99
C ILE A 6 3.88 2.15 31.10
N LEU A 7 3.49 3.17 30.34
CA LEU A 7 2.09 3.52 30.08
C LEU A 7 1.54 2.51 29.07
N LEU A 8 0.85 1.48 29.58
CA LEU A 8 -0.02 0.63 28.79
C LEU A 8 -1.35 1.37 28.59
N GLY A 9 -1.38 2.25 27.59
CA GLY A 9 -2.62 2.82 27.06
C GLY A 9 -3.30 1.83 26.13
N ILE A 10 -4.51 1.41 26.50
CA ILE A 10 -5.40 0.57 25.70
C ILE A 10 -5.93 1.42 24.54
N GLY A 11 -5.59 1.04 23.30
CA GLY A 11 -6.11 1.66 22.09
C GLY A 11 -5.28 1.30 20.85
N GLY A 12 -5.77 0.36 20.03
CA GLY A 12 -5.18 0.04 18.73
C GLY A 12 -4.05 -0.99 18.78
N ALA A 13 -4.35 -2.25 19.10
CA ALA A 13 -3.46 -3.36 18.80
C ALA A 13 -3.42 -3.56 17.27
N GLY A 14 -2.46 -2.91 16.60
CA GLY A 14 -2.28 -3.05 15.15
C GLY A 14 -0.88 -2.76 14.61
N VAL A 15 0.02 -2.11 15.36
CA VAL A 15 1.23 -1.51 14.73
C VAL A 15 2.59 -1.91 15.33
N THR A 16 2.66 -2.75 16.36
CA THR A 16 3.93 -2.95 17.10
C THR A 16 4.74 -4.21 16.79
N THR A 17 4.31 -5.10 15.89
CA THR A 17 5.03 -6.38 15.68
C THR A 17 6.14 -6.34 14.63
N LEU A 18 6.18 -5.37 13.71
CA LEU A 18 7.23 -5.31 12.69
C LEU A 18 8.51 -4.58 13.14
N ALA A 19 8.43 -3.71 14.15
CA ALA A 19 9.57 -2.95 14.63
C ALA A 19 10.54 -3.74 15.55
N ALA A 20 10.10 -4.88 16.10
CA ALA A 20 10.80 -5.58 17.17
C ALA A 20 11.87 -6.61 16.72
N LEU A 21 12.14 -6.77 15.42
CA LEU A 21 12.97 -7.88 14.89
C LEU A 21 14.20 -7.44 14.07
N PHE A 22 14.79 -6.28 14.37
CA PHE A 22 16.03 -5.82 13.74
C PHE A 22 17.28 -6.28 14.51
N GLY A 23 17.51 -7.60 14.58
CA GLY A 23 18.63 -8.18 15.35
C GLY A 23 19.66 -9.02 14.57
N THR A 24 19.30 -9.73 13.50
CA THR A 24 20.24 -10.58 12.73
C THR A 24 19.90 -10.60 11.23
N SER A 25 20.90 -10.67 10.36
CA SER A 25 20.76 -10.54 8.89
C SER A 25 19.87 -11.62 8.26
N GLN A 26 19.96 -12.87 8.73
CA GLN A 26 19.12 -13.98 8.25
C GLN A 26 17.65 -13.83 8.65
N ILE A 27 17.37 -13.25 9.82
CA ILE A 27 16.00 -12.97 10.27
C ILE A 27 15.41 -11.83 9.43
N LYS A 28 16.21 -10.80 9.10
CA LYS A 28 15.77 -9.71 8.20
C LYS A 28 15.39 -10.23 6.82
N GLU A 29 16.22 -11.08 6.22
CA GLU A 29 15.93 -11.66 4.90
C GLU A 29 14.66 -12.53 4.94
N ARG A 30 14.53 -13.40 5.94
CA ARG A 30 13.34 -14.27 6.08
C ARG A 30 12.06 -13.45 6.30
N ASN A 31 12.14 -12.36 7.05
CA ASN A 31 11.02 -11.45 7.28
C ASN A 31 10.66 -10.68 6.01
N TYR A 32 11.65 -10.22 5.25
CA TYR A 32 11.45 -9.57 3.95
C TYR A 32 10.74 -10.50 2.97
N GLN A 33 11.25 -11.72 2.78
CA GLN A 33 10.62 -12.71 1.90
C GLN A 33 9.19 -13.05 2.32
N THR A 34 8.96 -13.17 3.63
CA THR A 34 7.61 -13.41 4.16
C THR A 34 6.67 -12.24 3.87
N LYS A 35 7.15 -11.01 4.01
CA LYS A 35 6.40 -9.79 3.69
C LYS A 35 6.07 -9.70 2.21
N MET A 36 7.06 -9.89 1.33
CA MET A 36 6.85 -9.86 -0.12
C MET A 36 5.89 -10.96 -0.58
N ARG A 37 5.94 -12.15 0.03
CA ARG A 37 4.96 -13.21 -0.24
C ARG A 37 3.54 -12.77 0.10
N LYS A 38 3.32 -12.18 1.28
CA LYS A 38 2.00 -11.64 1.66
C LYS A 38 1.53 -10.57 0.69
N PHE A 39 2.40 -9.64 0.33
CA PHE A 39 2.07 -8.57 -0.62
C PHE A 39 1.68 -9.12 -1.99
N ARG A 40 2.38 -10.14 -2.50
CA ARG A 40 2.00 -10.85 -3.73
C ARG A 40 0.64 -11.54 -3.62
N GLU A 41 0.34 -12.15 -2.48
CA GLU A 41 -0.98 -12.75 -2.23
C GLU A 41 -2.08 -11.67 -2.22
N THR A 42 -1.83 -10.52 -1.59
CA THR A 42 -2.73 -9.36 -1.62
C THR A 42 -2.94 -8.86 -3.05
N ALA A 43 -1.88 -8.66 -3.84
CA ALA A 43 -1.99 -8.29 -5.25
C ALA A 43 -2.81 -9.29 -6.06
N LYS A 44 -2.60 -10.60 -5.84
CA LYS A 44 -3.37 -11.64 -6.52
C LYS A 44 -4.86 -11.56 -6.19
N LYS A 45 -5.21 -11.39 -4.91
CA LYS A 45 -6.60 -11.25 -4.46
C LYS A 45 -7.25 -10.00 -5.05
N VAL A 46 -6.58 -8.86 -4.93
CA VAL A 46 -7.03 -7.56 -5.44
C VAL A 46 -7.21 -7.59 -6.95
N ASN A 47 -6.23 -8.08 -7.71
CA ASN A 47 -6.34 -8.18 -9.17
C ASN A 47 -7.44 -9.15 -9.61
N GLY A 48 -7.63 -10.25 -8.84
CA GLY A 48 -8.76 -11.15 -9.02
C GLY A 48 -10.12 -10.47 -8.83
N TYR A 49 -10.20 -9.44 -7.98
CA TYR A 49 -11.39 -8.61 -7.85
C TYR A 49 -11.52 -7.60 -9.01
N LEU A 50 -10.48 -6.82 -9.27
CA LEU A 50 -10.50 -5.78 -10.31
C LEU A 50 -10.92 -6.34 -11.68
N SER A 51 -10.40 -7.52 -12.02
CA SER A 51 -10.76 -8.24 -13.24
C SER A 51 -12.22 -8.70 -13.30
N LYS A 52 -12.83 -9.07 -12.16
CA LYS A 52 -14.24 -9.50 -12.10
C LYS A 52 -15.23 -8.33 -12.17
N HIS A 53 -14.85 -7.16 -11.66
CA HIS A 53 -15.72 -5.99 -11.55
C HIS A 53 -15.53 -4.96 -12.67
N GLY A 54 -14.79 -5.30 -13.73
CA GLY A 54 -14.73 -4.46 -14.94
C GLY A 54 -13.91 -3.17 -14.79
N TRP A 55 -12.90 -3.16 -13.92
CA TRP A 55 -12.00 -2.01 -13.69
C TRP A 55 -10.99 -1.77 -14.83
N GLY A 56 -11.33 -2.20 -16.04
CA GLY A 56 -10.46 -2.14 -17.21
C GLY A 56 -9.15 -2.89 -17.00
N ASP A 57 -8.04 -2.22 -17.30
CA ASP A 57 -6.67 -2.72 -17.17
C ASP A 57 -5.98 -2.28 -15.86
N THR A 58 -6.75 -1.73 -14.91
CA THR A 58 -6.26 -1.34 -13.58
C THR A 58 -5.81 -2.58 -12.81
N LYS A 59 -4.60 -2.51 -12.26
CA LYS A 59 -4.06 -3.60 -11.44
C LYS A 59 -3.10 -3.11 -10.37
N LEU A 60 -2.97 -3.91 -9.32
CA LEU A 60 -1.89 -3.83 -8.34
C LEU A 60 -0.68 -4.59 -8.89
N TYR A 61 0.45 -3.91 -9.03
CA TYR A 61 1.69 -4.50 -9.55
C TYR A 61 2.41 -5.32 -8.46
N ASP A 62 3.30 -6.21 -8.89
CA ASP A 62 4.16 -6.97 -7.96
C ASP A 62 4.90 -6.00 -7.01
N PRO A 63 5.01 -6.30 -5.71
CA PRO A 63 5.67 -5.41 -4.73
C PRO A 63 7.14 -5.11 -5.05
N GLU A 64 7.82 -5.93 -5.84
CA GLU A 64 9.19 -5.71 -6.27
C GLU A 64 9.28 -5.07 -7.67
N HIS A 65 8.14 -4.73 -8.29
CA HIS A 65 8.13 -4.08 -9.59
C HIS A 65 8.69 -2.65 -9.51
N VAL A 66 9.54 -2.27 -10.47
CA VAL A 66 10.19 -0.93 -10.55
C VAL A 66 9.21 0.25 -10.61
N MET A 67 7.95 -0.02 -10.99
CA MET A 67 6.87 0.97 -11.01
C MET A 67 6.70 1.66 -9.66
N TRP A 68 6.86 0.95 -8.54
CA TRP A 68 6.70 1.54 -7.21
C TRP A 68 7.67 2.69 -6.95
N ASP A 69 8.94 2.53 -7.31
CA ASP A 69 9.95 3.58 -7.20
C ASP A 69 9.68 4.73 -8.17
N LYS A 70 9.35 4.42 -9.43
CA LYS A 70 9.01 5.45 -10.43
C LYS A 70 7.77 6.26 -10.03
N LYS A 71 6.73 5.59 -9.54
CA LYS A 71 5.49 6.22 -9.06
C LYS A 71 5.77 7.10 -7.86
N PHE A 72 6.52 6.61 -6.88
CA PHE A 72 6.89 7.43 -5.72
C PHE A 72 7.61 8.72 -6.15
N ARG A 73 8.64 8.62 -7.01
CA ARG A 73 9.37 9.80 -7.51
C ARG A 73 8.48 10.76 -8.29
N TYR A 74 7.57 10.24 -9.11
CA TYR A 74 6.58 11.07 -9.79
C TYR A 74 5.72 11.84 -8.78
N LEU A 75 5.15 11.15 -7.78
CA LEU A 75 4.31 11.78 -6.76
C LEU A 75 5.08 12.82 -5.93
N GLU A 76 6.33 12.50 -5.57
CA GLU A 76 7.25 13.41 -4.90
C GLU A 76 7.53 14.67 -5.74
N SER A 77 7.75 14.52 -7.05
CA SER A 77 7.97 15.66 -7.95
C SER A 77 6.77 16.60 -8.06
N THR A 78 5.55 16.09 -7.87
CA THR A 78 4.32 16.90 -7.81
C THR A 78 4.08 17.56 -6.45
N GLY A 79 4.95 17.29 -5.46
CA GLY A 79 4.79 17.76 -4.09
C GLY A 79 3.58 17.16 -3.37
N TRP A 80 3.03 16.03 -3.86
CA TRP A 80 1.82 15.41 -3.31
C TRP A 80 0.62 16.37 -3.21
N THR A 81 0.48 17.25 -4.20
CA THR A 81 -0.51 18.34 -4.21
C THR A 81 -1.92 17.91 -4.62
N ASP A 82 -2.07 16.72 -5.19
CA ASP A 82 -3.39 16.18 -5.58
C ASP A 82 -4.30 15.99 -4.35
N PRO A 83 -5.57 16.47 -4.39
CA PRO A 83 -6.53 16.30 -3.30
C PRO A 83 -6.74 14.84 -2.86
N ARG A 84 -6.49 13.86 -3.73
CA ARG A 84 -6.59 12.42 -3.39
C ARG A 84 -5.60 11.99 -2.31
N PHE A 85 -4.51 12.76 -2.10
CA PHE A 85 -3.54 12.49 -1.04
C PHE A 85 -3.92 13.08 0.33
N THR A 86 -5.10 13.68 0.47
CA THR A 86 -5.57 14.27 1.74
C THR A 86 -5.56 13.26 2.89
N TYR A 87 -5.88 12.00 2.60
CA TYR A 87 -5.94 10.92 3.60
C TYR A 87 -4.69 10.06 3.65
N LEU A 88 -3.66 10.38 2.86
CA LEU A 88 -2.39 9.66 2.88
C LEU A 88 -1.59 10.08 4.13
N PRO A 89 -1.27 9.16 5.05
CA PRO A 89 -0.42 9.46 6.20
C PRO A 89 0.92 10.05 5.75
N LYS A 90 1.46 10.97 6.55
CA LYS A 90 2.73 11.65 6.22
C LYS A 90 3.88 10.65 6.12
N GLU A 91 3.82 9.59 6.93
CA GLU A 91 4.80 8.52 7.00
C GLU A 91 4.91 7.77 5.65
N ALA A 92 3.81 7.63 4.93
CA ALA A 92 3.81 6.98 3.61
C ALA A 92 4.53 7.82 2.53
N LYS A 93 4.84 9.09 2.81
CA LYS A 93 5.57 9.99 1.90
C LYS A 93 7.07 10.01 2.16
N ASN A 94 7.57 9.27 3.17
CA ASN A 94 8.97 9.32 3.57
C ASN A 94 9.90 8.54 2.63
N SER A 95 9.42 7.44 2.05
CA SER A 95 10.22 6.59 1.17
C SER A 95 9.35 5.74 0.23
N PRO A 96 9.91 5.24 -0.89
CA PRO A 96 9.21 4.29 -1.76
C PRO A 96 8.73 3.04 -1.03
N ASP A 97 9.51 2.56 -0.04
CA ASP A 97 9.13 1.40 0.76
C ASP A 97 7.98 1.70 1.72
N ASP A 98 7.96 2.89 2.34
CA ASP A 98 6.84 3.29 3.22
C ASP A 98 5.56 3.47 2.42
N PHE A 99 5.64 4.08 1.23
CA PHE A 99 4.50 4.23 0.33
C PHE A 99 3.94 2.87 -0.11
N LYS A 100 4.81 1.97 -0.55
CA LYS A 100 4.45 0.61 -0.93
C LYS A 100 3.83 -0.15 0.24
N ASN A 101 4.43 -0.08 1.43
CA ASN A 101 3.90 -0.74 2.62
C ASN A 101 2.50 -0.23 2.95
N PHE A 102 2.30 1.08 2.95
CA PHE A 102 1.00 1.70 3.14
C PHE A 102 -0.02 1.13 2.15
N CYS A 103 0.34 1.06 0.87
CA CYS A 103 -0.56 0.57 -0.17
C CYS A 103 -0.96 -0.89 0.04
N PHE A 104 0.00 -1.78 0.25
CA PHE A 104 -0.31 -3.20 0.45
C PHE A 104 -1.05 -3.47 1.76
N GLU A 105 -0.67 -2.81 2.85
CA GLU A 105 -1.32 -2.99 4.16
C GLU A 105 -2.75 -2.43 4.15
N THR A 106 -2.95 -1.26 3.54
CA THR A 106 -4.29 -0.66 3.40
C THR A 106 -5.18 -1.53 2.52
N LEU A 107 -4.67 -2.01 1.38
CA LEU A 107 -5.42 -2.90 0.50
C LEU A 107 -5.74 -4.23 1.17
N GLU A 108 -4.84 -4.77 2.00
CA GLU A 108 -5.08 -6.00 2.76
C GLU A 108 -6.16 -5.80 3.83
N LEU A 109 -6.08 -4.72 4.61
CA LEU A 109 -7.06 -4.37 5.66
C LEU A 109 -8.46 -4.14 5.08
N ASN A 110 -8.54 -3.61 3.86
CA ASN A 110 -9.80 -3.31 3.19
C ASN A 110 -10.17 -4.37 2.14
N ALA A 111 -9.43 -5.48 2.03
CA ALA A 111 -9.71 -6.52 1.05
C ALA A 111 -11.08 -7.18 1.30
N GLU A 112 -11.58 -7.20 2.53
CA GLU A 112 -12.93 -7.70 2.82
C GLU A 112 -14.04 -6.77 2.37
N ASP A 113 -13.86 -5.45 2.47
CA ASP A 113 -14.82 -4.46 1.94
C ASP A 113 -15.00 -4.62 0.42
N VAL A 114 -13.93 -5.06 -0.23
CA VAL A 114 -13.89 -5.37 -1.65
C VAL A 114 -14.56 -6.72 -1.94
N VAL A 115 -14.27 -7.75 -1.15
CA VAL A 115 -14.79 -9.11 -1.38
C VAL A 115 -16.27 -9.25 -1.00
N LYS A 116 -16.77 -8.49 -0.02
CA LYS A 116 -18.17 -8.52 0.44
C LYS A 116 -19.04 -7.46 -0.22
N GLY A 117 -18.44 -6.42 -0.80
CA GLY A 117 -19.14 -5.38 -1.52
C GLY A 117 -19.46 -5.83 -2.95
N ASP A 118 -20.66 -6.36 -3.15
CA ASP A 118 -21.28 -6.40 -4.47
C ASP A 118 -21.28 -4.97 -5.04
N GLY A 119 -20.39 -4.70 -6.00
CA GLY A 119 -20.44 -3.48 -6.82
C GLY A 119 -19.68 -2.27 -6.30
N LEU A 120 -18.38 -2.37 -5.99
CA LEU A 120 -17.54 -1.17 -6.02
C LEU A 120 -17.31 -0.74 -7.47
N ASN A 121 -18.23 0.07 -7.99
CA ASN A 121 -17.95 0.95 -9.10
C ASN A 121 -16.89 1.97 -8.59
N PRO A 122 -15.81 2.27 -9.34
CA PRO A 122 -14.86 3.31 -8.96
C PRO A 122 -15.49 4.62 -8.51
N SER A 123 -16.65 4.97 -9.10
CA SER A 123 -17.43 6.18 -8.76
C SER A 123 -18.09 6.17 -7.38
N ASP A 124 -18.29 5.00 -6.76
CA ASP A 124 -18.98 4.83 -5.48
C ASP A 124 -17.99 4.70 -4.30
N ILE A 125 -16.69 4.80 -4.59
CA ILE A 125 -15.65 4.73 -3.59
C ILE A 125 -15.59 6.05 -2.84
N HIS A 126 -15.91 6.00 -1.54
CA HIS A 126 -15.81 7.15 -0.67
C HIS A 126 -14.39 7.76 -0.76
N PRO A 127 -14.22 9.11 -0.76
CA PRO A 127 -12.91 9.75 -0.90
C PRO A 127 -11.85 9.29 0.11
N THR A 128 -12.28 8.84 1.29
CA THR A 128 -11.39 8.23 2.31
C THR A 128 -10.78 6.89 1.87
N LYS A 129 -11.35 6.26 0.84
CA LYS A 129 -10.85 5.07 0.15
C LYS A 129 -10.07 5.42 -1.14
N GLY A 130 -9.66 6.68 -1.31
CA GLY A 130 -8.85 7.13 -2.44
C GLY A 130 -7.49 6.43 -2.61
N TYR A 131 -7.11 5.56 -1.67
CA TYR A 131 -5.94 4.68 -1.80
C TYR A 131 -5.98 3.80 -3.04
N TRP A 132 -7.14 3.46 -3.58
CA TRP A 132 -7.24 2.71 -4.84
C TRP A 132 -6.53 3.40 -5.99
N ASP A 133 -6.72 4.71 -6.12
CA ASP A 133 -6.20 5.49 -7.24
C ASP A 133 -4.68 5.58 -7.25
N TYR A 134 -4.07 5.68 -6.07
CA TYR A 134 -2.62 5.83 -5.96
C TYR A 134 -1.89 4.54 -5.60
N CYS A 135 -2.58 3.48 -5.19
CA CYS A 135 -1.99 2.17 -4.96
C CYS A 135 -2.14 1.22 -6.14
N SER A 136 -3.06 1.48 -7.08
CA SER A 136 -3.17 0.73 -8.33
C SER A 136 -2.69 1.57 -9.52
N GLU A 137 -2.53 0.93 -10.68
CA GLU A 137 -2.17 1.64 -11.89
C GLU A 137 -2.85 1.00 -13.11
N ASN A 138 -3.30 1.84 -14.04
CA ASN A 138 -3.89 1.39 -15.31
C ASN A 138 -2.82 1.36 -16.43
N GLY A 139 -3.13 0.81 -17.60
CA GLY A 139 -2.12 0.63 -18.65
C GLY A 139 -1.59 1.95 -19.21
N THR A 140 -2.42 3.00 -19.24
CA THR A 140 -2.02 4.34 -19.68
C THR A 140 -1.06 4.99 -18.69
N GLY A 141 -1.43 5.05 -17.40
CA GLY A 141 -0.58 5.61 -16.36
C GLY A 141 0.69 4.81 -16.16
N PHE A 142 0.63 3.48 -16.31
CA PHE A 142 1.83 2.64 -16.34
C PHE A 142 2.78 3.02 -17.48
N LYS A 143 2.29 3.15 -18.71
CA LYS A 143 3.12 3.57 -19.84
C LYS A 143 3.73 4.95 -19.59
N GLN A 144 2.94 5.92 -19.12
CA GLN A 144 3.44 7.25 -18.79
C GLN A 144 4.53 7.22 -17.73
N LEU A 145 4.38 6.42 -16.68
CA LEU A 145 5.42 6.26 -15.66
C LEU A 145 6.68 5.59 -16.22
N MET A 146 6.52 4.59 -17.09
CA MET A 146 7.63 3.80 -17.61
C MET A 146 8.41 4.51 -18.71
N GLU A 147 7.73 5.23 -19.59
CA GLU A 147 8.27 5.90 -20.80
C GLU A 147 8.51 7.41 -20.59
N GLY A 148 7.88 8.04 -19.60
CA GLY A 148 7.93 9.48 -19.35
C GLY A 148 9.13 9.98 -18.53
N GLN A 149 10.23 9.23 -18.48
CA GLN A 149 11.48 9.62 -17.80
C GLN A 149 12.71 9.28 -18.64
#